data_AF-A0A9E4IUP4-F1
#
_entry.id   AF-A0A9E4IUP4-F1
#
_cell.length_a   1.000
_cell.length_b   1.000
_cell.length_c   1.000
_cell.angle_alpha   90.00
_cell.angle_beta   90.00
_cell.angle_gamma   90.00
#
_symmetry.space_group_name_H-M   'P 1'
#
loop_
_entity.id
_entity.type
_entity.pdbx_description
1 polymer ?
#
loop_
_entity_poly.entity_id
_entity_poly.type
_entity_poly.pdbx_seq_one_letter_code
_entity_poly.pdbx_strand_id
1 'polypeptide(L)'
;MGSRIRSAIAIAAVIACPAAIAAEREPTAPSLQASGAEPVEQFRRQLQNTRARLALTDAQVEQVGPILQTAFEARLAVLREYGIDLRDGAGPANGLGFFQARRLRRDLDGVQERTLDALDDVLTEAQIEAYEELQEERREAMRERLRQRR
;
A
#
# COMPACT_ATOMS: atom_id res chain seq x y z
N MET A 1 -29.22 17.00 -26.91
CA MET A 1 -29.06 16.04 -25.79
C MET A 1 -27.58 15.75 -25.64
N GLY A 2 -26.91 16.46 -24.73
CA GLY A 2 -25.45 16.44 -24.57
C GLY A 2 -24.99 15.30 -23.69
N SER A 3 -24.15 14.44 -24.25
CA SER A 3 -23.39 13.39 -23.59
C SER A 3 -22.64 13.93 -22.36
N ARG A 4 -22.74 13.24 -21.23
CA ARG A 4 -21.82 13.40 -20.09
C ARG A 4 -21.28 12.05 -19.69
N ILE A 5 -20.19 11.69 -20.35
CA ILE A 5 -19.27 10.63 -19.95
C ILE A 5 -18.80 10.95 -18.53
N ARG A 6 -19.23 10.15 -17.55
CA ARG A 6 -18.73 10.21 -16.18
C ARG A 6 -17.37 9.50 -16.14
N SER A 7 -16.30 10.28 -16.32
CA SER A 7 -14.93 9.83 -16.13
C SER A 7 -14.66 9.64 -14.63
N ALA A 8 -14.82 8.41 -14.13
CA ALA A 8 -14.30 8.01 -12.83
C ALA A 8 -12.80 7.70 -12.98
N ILE A 9 -11.94 8.61 -12.53
CA ILE A 9 -10.51 8.32 -12.34
C ILE A 9 -10.38 7.74 -10.93
N ALA A 10 -10.27 6.42 -10.85
CA ALA A 10 -9.97 5.73 -9.61
C ALA A 10 -8.52 6.03 -9.21
N ILE A 11 -8.35 6.61 -8.03
CA ILE A 11 -7.03 6.92 -7.48
C ILE A 11 -6.68 5.81 -6.51
N ALA A 12 -5.75 4.98 -6.97
CA ALA A 12 -5.25 3.84 -6.24
C ALA A 12 -4.28 4.34 -5.15
N ALA A 13 -4.78 4.40 -3.92
CA ALA A 13 -3.92 4.40 -2.75
C ALA A 13 -3.17 3.07 -2.69
N VAL A 14 -1.85 3.12 -2.86
CA VAL A 14 -0.95 1.96 -2.79
C VAL A 14 -0.88 1.47 -1.35
N ILE A 15 -1.79 0.56 -0.98
CA ILE A 15 -1.57 -0.44 0.06
C ILE A 15 -2.04 -1.77 -0.50
N ALA A 16 -1.24 -2.34 -1.41
CA ALA A 16 -1.43 -3.70 -1.85
C ALA A 16 -1.01 -4.64 -0.71
N CYS A 17 -1.98 -5.09 0.07
CA CYS A 17 -1.91 -6.36 0.76
C CYS A 17 -2.20 -7.45 -0.29
N PRO A 18 -1.23 -8.30 -0.69
CA PRO A 18 -1.55 -9.52 -1.41
C PRO A 18 -1.99 -10.55 -0.36
N ALA A 19 -3.22 -10.41 0.15
CA ALA A 19 -3.88 -11.43 0.97
C ALA A 19 -5.12 -11.95 0.24
N ALA A 20 -4.95 -12.28 -1.03
CA ALA A 20 -5.87 -13.08 -1.83
C ALA A 20 -4.99 -13.58 -2.98
N ILE A 21 -4.41 -14.76 -2.87
CA ILE A 21 -4.98 -16.00 -3.42
C ILE A 21 -4.35 -17.20 -2.67
N ALA A 22 -5.16 -18.24 -2.49
CA ALA A 22 -4.83 -19.60 -2.02
C ALA A 22 -4.83 -19.86 -0.50
N ALA A 23 -6.01 -19.87 0.10
CA ALA A 23 -6.35 -20.87 1.11
C ALA A 23 -7.84 -21.19 0.97
N GLU A 24 -8.15 -22.47 0.97
CA GLU A 24 -9.37 -23.07 0.45
C GLU A 24 -10.63 -22.77 1.28
N ARG A 25 -11.76 -23.05 0.65
CA ARG A 25 -13.14 -22.90 1.14
C ARG A 25 -13.34 -23.44 2.57
N GLU A 26 -14.01 -22.65 3.42
CA GLU A 26 -15.25 -23.00 4.15
C GLU A 26 -15.93 -21.72 4.69
N PRO A 27 -17.27 -21.59 4.62
CA PRO A 27 -18.00 -20.44 5.15
C PRO A 27 -18.45 -20.73 6.61
N THR A 28 -18.46 -19.74 7.50
CA THR A 28 -19.54 -19.48 8.48
C THR A 28 -19.20 -18.32 9.44
N ALA A 29 -20.13 -17.36 9.46
CA ALA A 29 -20.49 -16.38 10.48
C ALA A 29 -19.63 -15.11 10.71
N PRO A 30 -20.27 -13.92 10.72
CA PRO A 30 -19.64 -12.63 10.98
C PRO A 30 -19.72 -12.26 12.47
N SER A 31 -18.66 -11.66 13.02
CA SER A 31 -18.75 -10.94 14.29
C SER A 31 -17.81 -9.74 14.34
N LEU A 32 -18.45 -8.58 14.39
CA LEU A 32 -17.97 -7.28 14.85
C LEU A 32 -16.87 -7.35 15.93
N GLN A 33 -15.64 -6.95 15.58
CA GLN A 33 -14.70 -6.17 16.41
C GLN A 33 -13.32 -6.11 15.73
N ALA A 34 -13.07 -5.07 14.94
CA ALA A 34 -11.80 -4.91 14.25
C ALA A 34 -11.53 -3.44 13.87
N SER A 35 -11.63 -2.49 14.81
CA SER A 35 -11.35 -1.07 14.52
C SER A 35 -10.04 -0.53 15.09
N GLY A 36 -9.21 -1.39 15.71
CA GLY A 36 -7.86 -1.03 16.20
C GLY A 36 -6.76 -2.06 15.94
N ALA A 37 -7.10 -3.35 15.81
CA ALA A 37 -6.13 -4.44 15.60
C ALA A 37 -5.78 -4.69 14.12
N GLU A 38 -6.64 -4.26 13.18
CA GLU A 38 -6.46 -4.49 11.75
C GLU A 38 -5.19 -3.84 11.18
N PRO A 39 -4.82 -2.59 11.53
CA PRO A 39 -3.62 -1.96 10.98
C PRO A 39 -2.32 -2.63 11.46
N VAL A 40 -2.28 -3.06 12.73
CA VAL A 40 -1.10 -3.69 13.33
C VAL A 40 -0.91 -5.11 12.79
N GLU A 41 -1.97 -5.90 12.69
CA GLU A 41 -1.89 -7.24 12.09
C GLU A 41 -1.62 -7.20 10.59
N GLN A 42 -2.15 -6.21 9.87
CA GLN A 42 -1.83 -5.98 8.47
C GLN A 42 -0.35 -5.60 8.28
N PHE A 43 0.16 -4.69 9.11
CA PHE A 43 1.58 -4.35 9.13
C PHE A 43 2.45 -5.57 9.44
N ARG A 44 2.09 -6.37 10.46
CA ARG A 44 2.81 -7.59 10.82
C ARG A 44 2.86 -8.58 9.67
N ARG A 45 1.75 -8.81 8.98
CA ARG A 45 1.70 -9.68 7.78
C ARG A 45 2.57 -9.14 6.65
N GLN A 46 2.56 -7.82 6.44
CA GLN A 46 3.39 -7.18 5.43
C GLN A 46 4.88 -7.34 5.75
N LEU A 47 5.28 -7.15 7.01
CA LEU A 47 6.65 -7.33 7.46
C LEU A 47 7.11 -8.79 7.30
N GLN A 48 6.26 -9.76 7.63
CA GLN A 48 6.57 -11.18 7.44
C GLN A 48 6.73 -11.56 5.96
N ASN A 49 5.87 -11.04 5.08
CA ASN A 49 6.00 -11.25 3.64
C ASN A 49 7.31 -10.66 3.09
N THR A 50 7.68 -9.45 3.53
CA THR A 50 8.95 -8.81 3.17
C THR A 50 10.14 -9.58 3.73
N ARG A 51 10.10 -10.05 4.98
CA ARG A 51 11.13 -10.91 5.57
C ARG A 51 11.38 -12.15 4.71
N ALA A 52 10.31 -12.85 4.31
CA ALA A 52 10.41 -14.06 3.52
C ALA A 52 10.98 -13.80 2.12
N ARG A 53 10.51 -12.74 1.42
CA ARG A 53 10.96 -12.41 0.06
C ARG A 53 12.41 -11.91 0.02
N LEU A 54 12.83 -11.10 0.98
CA LEU A 54 14.18 -10.52 1.02
C LEU A 54 15.18 -11.38 1.81
N ALA A 55 14.73 -12.54 2.32
CA ALA A 55 15.52 -13.41 3.21
C ALA A 55 16.20 -12.64 4.35
N LEU A 56 15.45 -11.74 5.01
CA LEU A 56 15.99 -10.87 6.05
C LEU A 56 16.46 -11.69 7.26
N THR A 57 17.65 -11.35 7.77
CA THR A 57 18.13 -11.85 9.06
C THR A 57 17.34 -11.26 10.23
N ASP A 58 17.34 -11.89 11.40
CA ASP A 58 16.63 -11.35 12.57
C ASP A 58 17.11 -9.93 12.94
N ALA A 59 18.43 -9.68 12.85
CA ALA A 59 19.01 -8.36 13.09
C ALA A 59 18.58 -7.30 12.05
N GLN A 60 18.37 -7.72 10.79
CA GLN A 60 17.80 -6.82 9.77
C GLN A 60 16.31 -6.59 10.01
N VAL A 61 15.55 -7.59 10.45
CA VAL A 61 14.11 -7.44 10.75
C VAL A 61 13.88 -6.40 11.85
N GLU A 62 14.72 -6.40 12.90
CA GLU A 62 14.65 -5.40 13.98
C GLU A 62 14.87 -3.97 13.49
N GLN A 63 15.70 -3.78 12.47
CA GLN A 63 16.00 -2.46 11.88
C GLN A 63 14.99 -2.05 10.80
N VAL A 64 14.56 -3.00 9.97
CA VAL A 64 13.61 -2.78 8.87
C VAL A 64 12.20 -2.52 9.38
N GLY A 65 11.80 -3.17 10.47
CA GLY A 65 10.50 -2.98 11.11
C GLY A 65 10.11 -1.51 11.31
N PRO A 66 10.86 -0.72 12.11
CA PRO A 66 10.55 0.69 12.34
C PRO A 66 10.60 1.55 11.07
N ILE A 67 11.47 1.24 10.11
CA ILE A 67 11.53 1.95 8.81
C ILE A 67 10.22 1.76 8.04
N LEU A 68 9.78 0.50 7.90
CA LEU A 68 8.54 0.18 7.19
C LEU A 68 7.29 0.71 7.91
N GLN A 69 7.31 0.74 9.25
CA GLN A 69 6.22 1.33 10.03
C GLN A 69 6.13 2.84 9.78
N THR A 70 7.25 3.55 9.84
CA THR A 70 7.33 4.99 9.55
C THR A 70 6.85 5.28 8.13
N ALA A 71 7.28 4.49 7.14
CA ALA A 71 6.84 4.61 5.76
C ALA A 71 5.32 4.37 5.60
N PHE A 72 4.75 3.42 6.34
CA PHE A 72 3.31 3.18 6.36
C PHE A 72 2.55 4.38 6.92
N GLU A 73 2.96 4.92 8.07
CA GLU A 73 2.34 6.08 8.69
C GLU A 73 2.43 7.33 7.81
N ALA A 74 3.58 7.57 7.17
CA ALA A 74 3.79 8.66 6.22
C ALA A 74 2.86 8.55 5.01
N ARG A 75 2.69 7.35 4.43
CA ARG A 75 1.72 7.13 3.35
C ARG A 75 0.28 7.42 3.79
N LEU A 76 -0.10 6.98 4.99
CA LEU A 76 -1.43 7.30 5.54
C LEU A 76 -1.63 8.80 5.77
N ALA A 77 -0.59 9.52 6.17
CA ALA A 77 -0.65 10.97 6.34
C ALA A 77 -0.86 11.66 4.98
N VAL A 78 -0.05 11.32 3.97
CA VAL A 78 -0.21 11.83 2.61
C VAL A 78 -1.61 11.58 2.09
N LEU A 79 -2.13 10.35 2.16
CA LEU A 79 -3.48 10.03 1.69
C LEU A 79 -4.57 10.88 2.37
N ARG A 80 -4.45 11.12 3.68
CA ARG A 80 -5.38 11.96 4.43
C ARG A 80 -5.35 13.43 3.98
N GLU A 81 -4.19 13.97 3.61
CA GLU A 81 -4.09 15.33 3.04
C GLU A 81 -4.91 15.51 1.75
N TYR A 82 -5.09 14.41 1.01
CA TYR A 82 -5.89 14.38 -0.22
C TYR A 82 -7.34 13.94 0.01
N GLY A 83 -7.77 13.85 1.28
CA GLY A 83 -9.13 13.45 1.65
C GLY A 83 -9.43 11.96 1.41
N ILE A 84 -8.39 11.12 1.38
CA ILE A 84 -8.52 9.66 1.31
C ILE A 84 -8.28 9.11 2.72
N ASP A 85 -9.33 8.60 3.36
CA ASP A 85 -9.23 7.86 4.61
C ASP A 85 -9.43 6.36 4.36
N LEU A 86 -8.35 5.60 4.56
CA LEU A 86 -8.36 4.15 4.39
C LEU A 86 -9.03 3.41 5.55
N ARG A 87 -9.18 4.04 6.72
CA ARG A 87 -9.85 3.43 7.89
C ARG A 87 -11.36 3.46 7.72
N ASP A 88 -11.88 4.56 7.18
CA ASP A 88 -13.32 4.74 6.96
C ASP A 88 -13.77 4.30 5.56
N GLY A 89 -12.82 3.86 4.72
CA GLY A 89 -13.09 3.54 3.31
C GLY A 89 -13.57 4.75 2.50
N ALA A 90 -13.35 5.96 3.02
CA ALA A 90 -13.83 7.20 2.47
C ALA A 90 -12.81 7.77 1.48
N GLY A 91 -13.23 7.89 0.22
CA GLY A 91 -12.52 8.69 -0.78
C GLY A 91 -13.04 10.12 -0.81
N PRO A 92 -12.34 11.04 -1.50
CA PRO A 92 -12.85 12.40 -1.68
C PRO A 92 -14.20 12.38 -2.40
N ALA A 93 -15.14 13.18 -1.89
CA ALA A 93 -16.55 13.17 -2.31
C ALA A 93 -16.77 13.36 -3.83
N ASN A 94 -15.84 14.01 -4.53
CA ASN A 94 -15.90 14.27 -5.97
C ASN A 94 -14.80 13.53 -6.78
N GLY A 95 -14.09 12.58 -6.17
CA GLY A 95 -12.81 12.07 -6.68
C GLY A 95 -11.70 13.13 -6.61
N LEU A 96 -10.43 12.76 -6.84
CA LEU A 96 -9.40 13.79 -7.04
C LEU A 96 -9.35 14.21 -8.51
N GLY A 97 -9.17 15.51 -8.73
CA GLY A 97 -8.88 16.05 -10.06
C GLY A 97 -7.51 15.59 -10.57
N PHE A 98 -7.26 15.72 -11.89
CA PHE A 98 -6.01 15.31 -12.53
C PHE A 98 -4.75 15.88 -11.88
N PHE A 99 -4.75 17.19 -11.57
CA PHE A 99 -3.61 17.85 -10.93
C PHE A 99 -3.38 17.35 -9.50
N GLN A 100 -4.44 17.14 -8.74
CA GLN A 100 -4.37 16.59 -7.38
C GLN A 100 -3.88 15.13 -7.40
N ALA A 101 -4.36 14.32 -8.35
CA ALA A 101 -3.90 12.96 -8.54
C ALA A 101 -2.40 12.90 -8.90
N ARG A 102 -1.94 13.79 -9.78
CA ARG A 102 -0.52 13.89 -10.14
C ARG A 102 0.34 14.34 -8.94
N ARG A 103 -0.17 15.26 -8.13
CA ARG A 103 0.54 15.73 -6.92
C ARG A 103 0.60 14.65 -5.84
N LEU A 104 -0.52 13.99 -5.57
CA LEU A 104 -0.59 12.83 -4.67
C LEU A 104 0.42 11.76 -5.07
N ARG A 105 0.50 11.43 -6.37
CA ARG A 105 1.49 10.48 -6.86
C ARG A 105 2.92 10.92 -6.50
N ARG A 106 3.28 12.17 -6.77
CA ARG A 106 4.61 12.70 -6.42
C ARG A 106 4.89 12.62 -4.92
N ASP A 107 3.91 12.94 -4.09
CA ASP A 107 4.08 12.94 -2.64
C ASP A 107 4.26 11.51 -2.10
N LEU A 108 3.55 10.54 -2.68
CA LEU A 108 3.74 9.11 -2.39
C LEU A 108 5.09 8.58 -2.89
N ASP A 109 5.50 8.96 -4.11
CA ASP A 109 6.81 8.61 -4.67
C ASP A 109 7.94 9.14 -3.75
N GLY A 110 7.81 10.38 -3.24
CA GLY A 110 8.78 10.94 -2.29
C GLY A 110 8.82 10.23 -0.93
N VAL A 111 7.72 9.62 -0.47
CA VAL A 111 7.76 8.74 0.73
C VAL A 111 8.52 7.46 0.42
N GLN A 112 8.34 6.91 -0.79
CA GLN A 112 9.03 5.70 -1.21
C GLN A 112 10.53 5.92 -1.35
N GLU A 113 10.98 7.00 -2.00
CA GLU A 113 12.40 7.36 -2.14
C GLU A 113 13.07 7.41 -0.76
N ARG A 114 12.50 8.17 0.18
CA ARG A 114 12.98 8.24 1.57
C ARG A 114 13.02 6.89 2.28
N THR A 115 12.11 5.98 1.92
CA THR A 115 12.10 4.62 2.50
C THR A 115 13.23 3.77 1.92
N LEU A 116 13.48 3.87 0.61
CA LEU A 116 14.58 3.18 -0.05
C LEU A 116 15.93 3.66 0.50
N ASP A 117 16.11 4.97 0.62
CA ASP A 117 17.32 5.56 1.21
C ASP A 117 17.58 5.02 2.63
N ALA A 118 16.55 4.93 3.46
CA ALA A 118 16.68 4.40 4.82
C ALA A 118 16.94 2.88 4.85
N LEU A 119 16.49 2.15 3.84
CA LEU A 119 16.74 0.71 3.73
C LEU A 119 18.13 0.40 3.19
N ASP A 120 18.72 1.29 2.38
CA ASP A 120 20.06 1.11 1.77
C ASP A 120 21.16 0.97 2.84
N ASP A 121 21.00 1.63 3.98
CA ASP A 121 21.92 1.52 5.13
C ASP A 121 21.86 0.13 5.83
N VAL A 122 20.82 -0.67 5.58
CA VAL A 122 20.50 -1.91 6.32
C VAL A 122 20.48 -3.16 5.43
N LEU A 123 20.06 -2.98 4.19
CA LEU A 123 19.89 -4.05 3.20
C LEU A 123 21.07 -4.10 2.25
N THR A 124 21.32 -5.26 1.66
CA THR A 124 22.26 -5.35 0.55
C THR A 124 21.63 -4.82 -0.73
N GLU A 125 22.46 -4.46 -1.72
CA GLU A 125 22.00 -4.01 -3.04
C GLU A 125 21.02 -5.01 -3.69
N ALA A 126 21.30 -6.32 -3.59
CA ALA A 126 20.40 -7.37 -4.07
C ALA A 126 19.06 -7.44 -3.31
N GLN A 127 19.07 -7.13 -2.01
CA GLN A 127 17.84 -7.06 -1.20
C GLN A 127 17.03 -5.79 -1.51
N ILE A 128 17.69 -4.68 -1.87
CA ILE A 128 17.05 -3.46 -2.35
C ILE A 128 16.39 -3.71 -3.71
N GLU A 129 17.08 -4.33 -4.67
CA GLU A 129 16.50 -4.68 -5.97
C GLU A 129 15.25 -5.56 -5.80
N ALA A 130 15.34 -6.62 -4.98
CA ALA A 130 14.20 -7.48 -4.66
C ALA A 130 13.05 -6.72 -3.97
N TYR A 131 13.36 -5.69 -3.18
CA TYR A 131 12.34 -4.84 -2.57
C TYR A 131 11.64 -3.96 -3.61
N GLU A 132 12.38 -3.37 -4.54
CA GLU A 132 11.83 -2.56 -5.63
C GLU A 132 10.92 -3.38 -6.55
N GLU A 133 11.35 -4.59 -6.92
CA GLU A 133 10.54 -5.56 -7.67
C GLU A 133 9.24 -5.85 -6.93
N LEU A 134 9.30 -6.14 -5.63
CA LEU A 134 8.11 -6.37 -4.79
C LEU A 134 7.16 -5.16 -4.80
N GLN A 135 7.67 -3.94 -4.87
CA GLN A 135 6.82 -2.75 -4.98
C GLN A 135 6.20 -2.59 -6.37
N GLU A 136 6.92 -2.90 -7.45
CA GLU A 136 6.34 -2.87 -8.80
C GLU A 136 5.29 -3.97 -8.99
N GLU A 137 5.55 -5.20 -8.54
CA GLU A 137 4.56 -6.30 -8.52
C GLU A 137 3.24 -5.83 -7.88
N ARG A 138 3.34 -5.15 -6.72
CA ARG A 138 2.20 -4.60 -5.99
C ARG A 138 1.47 -3.49 -6.76
N ARG A 139 2.21 -2.59 -7.42
CA ARG A 139 1.63 -1.53 -8.25
C ARG A 139 0.93 -2.11 -9.46
N GLU A 140 1.52 -3.10 -10.12
CA GLU A 140 0.94 -3.76 -11.29
C GLU A 140 -0.34 -4.50 -10.95
N ALA A 141 -0.33 -5.31 -9.88
CA ALA A 141 -1.52 -6.00 -9.39
C ALA A 141 -2.66 -5.02 -9.09
N MET A 142 -2.34 -3.84 -8.57
CA MET A 142 -3.32 -2.78 -8.33
C MET A 142 -3.84 -2.16 -9.64
N ARG A 143 -2.96 -1.85 -10.60
CA ARG A 143 -3.35 -1.35 -11.93
C ARG A 143 -4.29 -2.35 -12.62
N GLU A 144 -4.00 -3.64 -12.50
CA GLU A 144 -4.81 -4.71 -13.08
C GLU A 144 -6.21 -4.77 -12.45
N ARG A 145 -6.30 -4.72 -11.11
CA ARG A 145 -7.58 -4.62 -10.39
C ARG A 145 -8.42 -3.42 -10.84
N LEU A 146 -7.80 -2.27 -11.11
CA LEU A 146 -8.51 -1.10 -11.62
C LEU A 146 -9.01 -1.29 -13.06
N ARG A 147 -8.24 -1.98 -13.91
CA ARG A 147 -8.65 -2.31 -15.28
C ARG A 147 -9.84 -3.28 -15.29
N GLN A 148 -9.84 -4.28 -14.42
CA GLN A 148 -10.93 -5.27 -14.31
C GLN A 148 -12.25 -4.68 -13.79
N ARG A 149 -12.20 -3.52 -13.11
CA ARG A 149 -13.38 -2.81 -12.59
C ARG A 149 -14.01 -1.85 -13.60
N ARG A 150 -13.43 -1.72 -14.80
CA ARG A 150 -13.81 -0.75 -15.83
C ARG A 150 -14.56 -1.42 -16.97
#